data_AF-A0A932X142-F1
#
_entry.id   AF-A0A932X142-F1
#
_cell.length_a   1.000
_cell.length_b   1.000
_cell.length_c   1.000
_cell.angle_alpha   90.00
_cell.angle_beta   90.00
_cell.angle_gamma   90.00
#
_symmetry.space_group_name_H-M   'P 1'
#
loop_
_entity.id
_entity.type
_entity.pdbx_description
1 polymer ?
#
loop_
_entity_poly.entity_id
_entity_poly.type
_entity_poly.pdbx_seq_one_letter_code
_entity_poly.pdbx_strand_id
1 'polypeptide(L)'
;MTYSRKHLNENAIAALRIMFNELGLKWIKIKNFEPDQPEFAEIFPTTWDDLVKNGWVHRYEGRLFPLYSLTGSGWIAALREVGQWDTDELRKMAGDLSAALKKHVEGRGGDAPVTVAEVTMESGLEENWIRNAIESHLIRELFHQIDAEWDPGDPEFNNHILIPRRFGHK
;
A
#
# COMPACT_ATOMS: atom_id res chain seq x y z
N MET A 1 30.68 10.54 10.48
CA MET A 1 30.03 11.76 9.96
C MET A 1 28.54 11.62 10.18
N THR A 2 27.90 12.58 10.84
CA THR A 2 26.45 12.55 11.09
C THR A 2 25.79 13.48 10.08
N TYR A 3 24.93 12.93 9.22
CA TYR A 3 24.19 13.73 8.25
C TYR A 3 23.14 14.60 8.95
N SER A 4 22.80 15.75 8.36
CA SER A 4 21.73 16.60 8.89
C SER A 4 20.37 15.92 8.75
N ARG A 5 19.43 16.22 9.63
CA ARG A 5 18.06 15.65 9.58
C ARG A 5 17.35 15.91 8.25
N LYS A 6 17.63 17.05 7.61
CA LYS A 6 17.11 17.39 6.28
C LYS A 6 17.62 16.41 5.22
N HIS A 7 18.92 16.10 5.26
CA HIS A 7 19.55 15.22 4.29
C HIS A 7 19.12 13.75 4.46
N LEU A 8 18.91 13.30 5.70
CA LEU A 8 18.32 11.98 5.97
C LEU A 8 16.88 11.89 5.44
N ASN A 9 16.09 12.95 5.59
CA ASN A 9 14.73 12.99 5.05
C ASN A 9 14.72 12.95 3.51
N GLU A 10 15.59 13.73 2.87
CA GLU A 10 15.75 13.70 1.40
C GLU A 10 16.16 12.31 0.90
N ASN A 11 17.05 11.62 1.61
CA ASN A 11 17.48 10.27 1.24
C ASN A 11 16.37 9.22 1.45
N ALA A 12 15.57 9.35 2.51
CA ALA A 12 14.39 8.50 2.72
C ALA A 12 13.34 8.68 1.61
N ILE A 13 13.09 9.92 1.19
CA ILE A 13 12.21 10.22 0.06
C ILE A 13 12.76 9.62 -1.24
N ALA A 14 14.08 9.74 -1.48
CA ALA A 14 14.71 9.14 -2.65
C ALA A 14 14.52 7.62 -2.68
N ALA A 15 14.73 6.95 -1.54
CA ALA A 15 14.51 5.51 -1.42
C ALA A 15 13.05 5.11 -1.71
N LEU A 16 12.07 5.83 -1.15
CA LEU A 16 10.64 5.57 -1.42
C LEU A 16 10.28 5.72 -2.91
N ARG A 17 10.83 6.74 -3.58
CA ARG A 17 10.62 6.94 -5.02
C ARG A 17 11.18 5.78 -5.85
N ILE A 18 12.38 5.32 -5.52
CA ILE A 18 13.00 4.16 -6.18
C ILE A 18 12.11 2.92 -5.96
N MET A 19 11.73 2.63 -4.71
CA MET A 19 10.87 1.48 -4.39
C MET A 19 9.54 1.51 -5.12
N PHE A 20 8.90 2.68 -5.19
CA PHE A 20 7.61 2.84 -5.87
C PHE A 20 7.71 2.59 -7.37
N ASN A 21 8.76 3.13 -8.01
CA ASN A 21 9.02 2.89 -9.43
C ASN A 21 9.32 1.40 -9.71
N GLU A 22 10.13 0.77 -8.86
CA GLU A 22 10.49 -0.65 -8.96
C GLU A 22 9.35 -1.61 -8.60
N LEU A 23 8.41 -1.17 -7.77
CA LEU A 23 7.18 -1.91 -7.48
C LEU A 23 6.31 -1.99 -8.73
N GLY A 24 6.15 -0.87 -9.45
CA GLY A 24 5.27 -0.78 -10.62
C GLY A 24 3.85 -1.23 -10.29
N LEU A 25 3.34 -2.19 -11.06
CA LEU A 25 2.01 -2.78 -10.86
C LEU A 25 2.00 -4.00 -9.93
N LYS A 26 3.07 -4.25 -9.15
CA LYS A 26 3.12 -5.41 -8.25
C LYS A 26 2.48 -5.08 -6.90
N TRP A 27 2.03 -6.12 -6.23
CA TRP A 27 1.55 -6.01 -4.85
C TRP A 27 2.73 -5.85 -3.88
N ILE A 28 2.61 -4.96 -2.88
CA ILE A 28 3.67 -4.64 -1.93
C ILE A 28 4.15 -5.86 -1.11
N LYS A 29 3.30 -6.87 -0.87
CA LYS A 29 3.71 -8.07 -0.11
C LYS A 29 4.63 -9.02 -0.89
N ILE A 30 4.62 -8.98 -2.22
CA ILE A 30 5.40 -9.94 -3.05
C ILE A 30 6.71 -9.36 -3.58
N LYS A 31 6.91 -8.04 -3.47
CA LYS A 31 8.15 -7.38 -3.90
C LYS A 31 9.00 -7.03 -2.68
N ASN A 32 10.18 -7.62 -2.65
CA ASN A 32 11.24 -7.26 -1.71
C ASN A 32 12.34 -6.46 -2.42
N PHE A 33 13.02 -5.64 -1.64
CA PHE A 33 14.13 -4.77 -2.04
C PHE A 33 15.37 -5.14 -1.23
N GLU A 34 16.51 -5.15 -1.90
CA GLU A 34 17.81 -5.46 -1.31
C GLU A 34 18.64 -4.16 -1.30
N PRO A 35 19.18 -3.72 -0.15
CA PRO A 35 19.92 -2.46 -0.08
C PRO A 35 21.17 -2.38 -0.96
N ASP A 36 21.72 -3.51 -1.38
CA ASP A 36 22.92 -3.63 -2.22
C ASP A 36 22.61 -3.64 -3.73
N GLN A 37 21.33 -3.61 -4.11
CA GLN A 37 20.93 -3.45 -5.50
C GLN A 37 21.41 -2.11 -6.07
N PRO A 38 21.85 -2.07 -7.35
CA PRO A 38 22.44 -0.87 -7.96
C PRO A 38 21.58 0.39 -7.86
N GLU A 39 20.25 0.23 -7.90
CA GLU A 39 19.27 1.31 -7.82
C GLU A 39 19.32 2.05 -6.48
N PHE A 40 19.81 1.38 -5.42
CA PHE A 40 19.93 1.95 -4.07
C PHE A 40 21.36 2.37 -3.70
N ALA A 41 22.31 2.39 -4.64
CA ALA A 41 23.72 2.68 -4.36
C ALA A 41 23.96 4.05 -3.68
N GLU A 42 23.07 5.02 -3.89
CA GLU A 42 23.13 6.35 -3.27
C GLU A 42 22.32 6.46 -1.96
N ILE A 43 21.63 5.40 -1.55
CA ILE A 43 20.84 5.38 -0.32
C ILE A 43 21.74 5.01 0.86
N PHE A 44 21.72 5.85 1.89
CA PHE A 44 22.54 5.61 3.08
C PHE A 44 22.04 4.37 3.84
N PRO A 45 22.94 3.56 4.41
CA PRO A 45 22.54 2.42 5.23
C PRO A 45 21.57 2.77 6.36
N THR A 46 21.77 3.92 7.02
CA THR A 46 20.90 4.41 8.10
C THR A 46 19.50 4.78 7.64
N THR A 47 19.31 5.08 6.34
CA THR A 47 18.01 5.42 5.78
C THR A 47 17.05 4.25 5.91
N TRP A 48 17.53 3.01 5.75
CA TRP A 48 16.70 1.81 5.90
C TRP A 48 16.15 1.66 7.32
N ASP A 49 16.96 1.96 8.33
CA ASP A 49 16.52 1.97 9.73
C ASP A 49 15.46 3.06 9.98
N ASP A 50 15.63 4.25 9.37
CA ASP A 50 14.65 5.34 9.45
C ASP A 50 13.33 4.98 8.74
N LEU A 51 13.38 4.32 7.57
CA LEU A 51 12.20 3.85 6.86
C LEU A 51 11.42 2.83 7.70
N VAL A 52 12.11 1.90 8.36
CA VAL A 52 11.49 0.92 9.28
C VAL A 52 10.87 1.63 10.48
N LYS A 53 11.61 2.56 11.09
CA LYS A 53 11.15 3.31 12.27
C LYS A 53 9.90 4.15 11.98
N ASN A 54 9.79 4.72 10.78
CA ASN A 54 8.62 5.46 10.33
C ASN A 54 7.47 4.54 9.88
N GLY A 55 7.68 3.22 9.89
CA GLY A 55 6.69 2.22 9.49
C GLY A 55 6.46 2.13 7.99
N TRP A 56 7.28 2.78 7.15
CA TRP A 56 7.12 2.79 5.70
C TRP A 56 7.60 1.52 5.03
N VAL A 57 8.57 0.84 5.64
CA VAL A 57 9.01 -0.48 5.19
C VAL A 57 8.99 -1.48 6.32
N HIS A 58 8.75 -2.74 5.98
CA HIS A 58 9.00 -3.86 6.87
C HIS A 58 10.36 -4.48 6.53
N ARG A 59 11.13 -4.83 7.56
CA ARG A 59 12.41 -5.52 7.40
C ARG A 59 12.23 -7.01 7.70
N TYR A 60 12.66 -7.86 6.77
CA TYR A 60 12.80 -9.29 6.95
C TYR A 60 14.27 -9.67 7.06
N GLU A 61 14.57 -10.67 7.90
CA GLU A 61 15.88 -11.30 7.92
C GLU A 61 15.98 -12.27 6.73
N GLY A 62 16.69 -11.87 5.67
CA GLY A 62 17.00 -12.74 4.55
C GLY A 62 18.18 -13.68 4.86
N ARG A 63 18.44 -14.64 3.97
CA ARG A 63 19.52 -15.63 4.17
C ARG A 63 20.93 -15.04 4.09
N LEU A 64 21.14 -14.02 3.26
CA LEU A 64 22.45 -13.41 3.00
C LEU A 64 22.49 -11.92 3.37
N PHE A 65 21.38 -11.22 3.19
CA PHE A 65 21.21 -9.80 3.46
C PHE A 65 19.77 -9.52 3.91
N PRO A 66 19.51 -8.43 4.64
CA PRO A 66 18.16 -8.04 5.01
C PRO A 66 17.34 -7.69 3.76
N LEU A 67 16.07 -8.10 3.76
CA LEU A 67 15.09 -7.77 2.73
C LEU A 67 14.11 -6.73 3.27
N TYR A 68 13.66 -5.84 2.41
CA TYR A 68 12.69 -4.82 2.77
C TYR A 68 11.48 -4.85 1.85
N SER A 69 10.27 -4.68 2.39
CA SER A 69 9.06 -4.48 1.60
C SER A 69 8.39 -3.19 2.01
N LEU A 70 7.68 -2.54 1.08
CA LEU A 70 6.81 -1.42 1.43
C LEU A 70 5.65 -1.92 2.29
N THR A 71 5.31 -1.15 3.32
CA THR A 71 4.03 -1.31 4.01
C THR A 71 2.94 -0.52 3.29
N GLY A 72 1.67 -0.73 3.65
CA GLY A 72 0.57 0.10 3.12
C GLY A 72 0.80 1.60 3.37
N SER A 73 1.34 1.97 4.53
CA SER A 73 1.68 3.36 4.84
C SER A 73 2.86 3.90 4.03
N GLY A 74 3.86 3.05 3.74
CA GLY A 74 4.98 3.40 2.87
C GLY A 74 4.55 3.60 1.43
N TRP A 75 3.60 2.80 0.95
CA TRP A 75 3.01 2.96 -0.38
C TRP A 75 2.26 4.30 -0.50
N ILE A 76 1.46 4.68 0.51
CA ILE A 76 0.82 6.01 0.56
C ILE A 76 1.86 7.13 0.62
N ALA A 77 2.90 6.99 1.46
CA ALA A 77 3.97 7.97 1.54
C ALA A 77 4.63 8.16 0.17
N ALA A 78 4.94 7.06 -0.53
CA ALA A 78 5.50 7.13 -1.86
C ALA A 78 4.56 7.79 -2.89
N LEU A 79 3.26 7.47 -2.88
CA LEU A 79 2.25 8.12 -3.73
C LEU A 79 2.23 9.65 -3.56
N ARG A 80 2.37 10.13 -2.32
CA ARG A 80 2.49 11.57 -2.01
C ARG A 80 3.77 12.14 -2.58
N GLU A 81 4.90 11.47 -2.37
CA GLU A 81 6.21 11.93 -2.82
C GLU A 81 6.38 11.95 -4.35
N VAL A 82 5.69 11.06 -5.08
CA VAL A 82 5.66 11.08 -6.55
C VAL A 82 4.56 11.96 -7.13
N GLY A 83 3.81 12.67 -6.27
CA GLY A 83 2.76 13.61 -6.69
C GLY A 83 1.50 12.95 -7.25
N GLN A 84 1.29 11.65 -7.02
CA GLN A 84 0.09 10.92 -7.48
C GLN A 84 -1.08 11.04 -6.50
N TRP A 85 -0.81 11.37 -5.23
CA TRP A 85 -1.84 11.45 -4.18
C TRP A 85 -3.00 12.41 -4.49
N ASP A 86 -2.70 13.58 -5.06
CA ASP A 86 -3.68 14.62 -5.32
C ASP A 86 -4.24 14.58 -6.76
N THR A 87 -3.95 13.52 -7.51
CA THR A 87 -4.43 13.40 -8.89
C THR A 87 -5.92 13.02 -8.93
N ASP A 88 -6.63 13.57 -9.92
CA ASP A 88 -8.02 13.18 -10.21
C ASP A 88 -8.11 11.70 -10.60
N GLU A 89 -7.06 11.15 -11.22
CA GLU A 89 -7.00 9.74 -11.60
C GLU A 89 -6.98 8.81 -10.38
N LEU A 90 -6.13 9.09 -9.38
CA LEU A 90 -6.13 8.30 -8.14
C LEU A 90 -7.48 8.39 -7.43
N ARG A 91 -8.04 9.60 -7.31
CA ARG A 91 -9.36 9.81 -6.69
C ARG A 91 -10.46 9.06 -7.43
N LYS A 92 -10.43 9.05 -8.77
CA LYS A 92 -11.37 8.30 -9.59
C LYS A 92 -11.24 6.80 -9.36
N MET A 93 -10.03 6.24 -9.42
CA MET A 93 -9.80 4.81 -9.19
C MET A 93 -10.26 4.39 -7.78
N ALA A 94 -9.93 5.17 -6.76
CA ALA A 94 -10.39 4.91 -5.39
C ALA A 94 -11.92 5.02 -5.27
N GLY A 95 -12.55 5.95 -5.98
CA GLY A 95 -14.01 6.07 -6.07
C GLY A 95 -14.66 4.86 -6.74
N ASP A 96 -14.10 4.39 -7.86
CA ASP A 96 -14.57 3.21 -8.58
C ASP A 96 -14.46 1.94 -7.71
N LEU A 97 -13.33 1.77 -7.00
CA LEU A 97 -13.16 0.69 -6.01
C LEU A 97 -14.20 0.82 -4.88
N SER A 98 -14.35 2.00 -4.30
CA SER A 98 -15.32 2.24 -3.23
C SER A 98 -16.75 1.93 -3.67
N ALA A 99 -17.13 2.26 -4.90
CA ALA A 99 -18.44 1.96 -5.45
C ALA A 99 -18.65 0.46 -5.66
N ALA A 100 -17.63 -0.26 -6.16
CA ALA A 100 -17.67 -1.72 -6.31
C ALA A 100 -17.87 -2.41 -4.94
N LEU A 101 -17.06 -2.07 -3.94
CA LEU A 101 -17.18 -2.63 -2.59
C LEU A 101 -18.54 -2.31 -1.95
N LYS A 102 -19.06 -1.09 -2.12
CA LYS A 102 -20.34 -0.68 -1.50
C LYS A 102 -21.51 -1.54 -1.95
N LYS A 103 -21.56 -1.95 -3.22
CA LYS A 103 -22.63 -2.80 -3.78
C LYS A 103 -22.80 -4.12 -3.02
N HIS A 104 -21.73 -4.65 -2.42
CA HIS A 104 -21.77 -5.91 -1.68
C HIS A 104 -22.42 -5.79 -0.31
N VAL A 105 -22.51 -4.60 0.28
CA VAL A 105 -23.12 -4.39 1.61
C VAL A 105 -24.44 -3.63 1.55
N GLU A 106 -24.84 -3.12 0.38
CA GLU A 106 -26.14 -2.48 0.20
C GLU A 106 -27.28 -3.46 0.48
N GLY A 107 -28.23 -3.02 1.34
CA GLY A 107 -29.37 -3.84 1.75
C GLY A 107 -29.03 -5.01 2.67
N ARG A 108 -27.76 -5.23 3.06
CA ARG A 108 -27.36 -6.33 3.93
C ARG A 108 -27.45 -5.99 5.42
N GLY A 109 -27.74 -7.03 6.21
CA GLY A 109 -27.78 -6.96 7.67
C GLY A 109 -26.42 -7.10 8.36
N GLY A 110 -25.35 -7.42 7.62
CA GLY A 110 -24.03 -7.73 8.16
C GLY A 110 -22.90 -7.50 7.16
N ASP A 111 -21.70 -7.87 7.57
CA ASP A 111 -20.47 -7.75 6.76
C ASP A 111 -20.52 -8.69 5.56
N ALA A 112 -19.76 -8.36 4.51
CA ALA A 112 -19.71 -9.12 3.27
C ALA A 112 -18.27 -9.52 2.94
N PRO A 113 -17.91 -10.81 2.99
CA PRO A 113 -16.67 -11.28 2.41
C PRO A 113 -16.82 -11.34 0.89
N VAL A 114 -15.80 -10.86 0.18
CA VAL A 114 -15.68 -10.95 -1.28
C VAL A 114 -14.25 -11.29 -1.67
N THR A 115 -14.05 -11.85 -2.84
CA THR A 115 -12.71 -12.11 -3.36
C THR A 115 -12.15 -10.90 -4.10
N VAL A 116 -10.81 -10.78 -4.15
CA VAL A 116 -10.15 -9.76 -4.97
C VAL A 116 -10.55 -9.92 -6.45
N ALA A 117 -10.70 -11.15 -6.93
CA ALA A 117 -11.10 -11.44 -8.31
C ALA A 117 -12.50 -10.88 -8.64
N GLU A 118 -13.47 -11.03 -7.73
CA GLU A 118 -14.81 -10.44 -7.90
C GLU A 118 -14.73 -8.91 -8.01
N VAL A 119 -13.99 -8.26 -7.11
CA VAL A 119 -13.81 -6.80 -7.11
C VAL A 119 -13.10 -6.32 -8.38
N THR A 120 -12.08 -7.05 -8.85
CA THR A 120 -11.40 -6.79 -10.13
C THR A 120 -12.38 -6.82 -11.30
N MET A 121 -13.22 -7.87 -11.40
CA MET A 121 -14.21 -7.97 -12.49
C MET A 121 -15.25 -6.84 -12.45
N GLU A 122 -15.69 -6.42 -11.26
CA GLU A 122 -16.73 -5.41 -11.10
C GLU A 122 -16.23 -3.97 -11.28
N SER A 123 -15.01 -3.68 -10.82
CA SER A 123 -14.42 -2.35 -10.90
C SER A 123 -13.64 -2.12 -12.21
N GLY A 124 -13.15 -3.18 -12.85
CA GLY A 124 -12.23 -3.10 -13.99
C GLY A 124 -10.83 -2.61 -13.62
N LEU A 125 -10.51 -2.49 -12.33
CA LEU A 125 -9.21 -2.07 -11.83
C LEU A 125 -8.23 -3.24 -11.80
N GLU A 126 -6.93 -2.95 -11.85
CA GLU A 126 -5.89 -3.98 -11.80
C GLU A 126 -5.83 -4.62 -10.39
N GLU A 127 -5.66 -5.94 -10.36
CA GLU A 127 -5.75 -6.74 -9.14
C GLU A 127 -4.73 -6.32 -8.07
N ASN A 128 -3.45 -6.16 -8.43
CA ASN A 128 -2.42 -5.77 -7.47
C ASN A 128 -2.59 -4.33 -6.97
N TRP A 129 -3.15 -3.44 -7.80
CA TRP A 129 -3.55 -2.11 -7.37
C TRP A 129 -4.65 -2.19 -6.31
N ILE A 130 -5.68 -3.03 -6.51
CA ILE A 130 -6.71 -3.28 -5.48
C ILE A 130 -6.05 -3.82 -4.21
N ARG A 131 -5.16 -4.81 -4.32
CA ARG A 131 -4.43 -5.36 -3.16
C ARG A 131 -3.65 -4.29 -2.41
N ASN A 132 -2.93 -3.41 -3.11
CA ASN A 132 -2.22 -2.28 -2.51
C ASN A 132 -3.19 -1.29 -1.85
N ALA A 133 -4.34 -1.01 -2.47
CA ALA A 133 -5.35 -0.12 -1.92
C ALA A 133 -5.97 -0.65 -0.62
N ILE A 134 -6.29 -1.95 -0.54
CA ILE A 134 -6.80 -2.58 0.69
C ILE A 134 -5.71 -2.63 1.77
N GLU A 135 -4.48 -3.05 1.42
CA GLU A 135 -3.35 -3.13 2.36
C GLU A 135 -3.00 -1.76 2.98
N SER A 136 -3.25 -0.68 2.26
CA SER A 136 -2.98 0.69 2.70
C SER A 136 -4.17 1.41 3.32
N HIS A 137 -5.36 0.81 3.34
CA HIS A 137 -6.62 1.51 3.65
C HIS A 137 -6.77 2.81 2.85
N LEU A 138 -6.50 2.76 1.55
CA LEU A 138 -6.48 3.92 0.66
C LEU A 138 -7.78 4.73 0.72
N ILE A 139 -8.92 4.05 0.77
CA ILE A 139 -10.25 4.69 0.80
C ILE A 139 -10.45 5.43 2.12
N ARG A 140 -10.02 4.86 3.24
CA ARG A 140 -10.01 5.55 4.55
C ARG A 140 -9.22 6.84 4.49
N GLU A 141 -8.05 6.79 3.87
CA GLU A 141 -7.11 7.91 3.83
C GLU A 141 -7.56 9.02 2.87
N LEU A 142 -8.19 8.66 1.74
CA LEU A 142 -8.68 9.64 0.75
C LEU A 142 -10.05 10.23 1.10
N PHE A 143 -10.98 9.42 1.61
CA PHE A 143 -12.38 9.81 1.77
C PHE A 143 -12.82 9.92 3.24
N HIS A 144 -11.94 9.60 4.19
CA HIS A 144 -12.19 9.67 5.64
C HIS A 144 -13.45 8.90 6.04
N GLN A 145 -13.57 7.68 5.51
CA GLN A 145 -14.70 6.79 5.76
C GLN A 145 -14.23 5.41 6.26
N ILE A 146 -15.15 4.64 6.81
CA ILE A 146 -14.93 3.24 7.17
C ILE A 146 -14.63 2.47 5.90
N ASP A 147 -13.50 1.80 5.90
CA ASP A 147 -12.93 1.08 4.77
C ASP A 147 -13.11 -0.43 4.93
N ALA A 148 -12.87 -1.16 3.85
CA ALA A 148 -12.73 -2.60 3.86
C ALA A 148 -11.34 -3.00 4.37
N GLU A 149 -11.21 -4.26 4.76
CA GLU A 149 -9.96 -4.83 5.26
C GLU A 149 -9.79 -6.27 4.74
N TRP A 150 -8.60 -6.83 4.92
CA TRP A 150 -8.40 -8.24 4.62
C TRP A 150 -9.23 -9.11 5.57
N ASP A 151 -9.86 -10.15 5.03
CA ASP A 151 -10.60 -11.11 5.85
C ASP A 151 -9.62 -11.85 6.78
N PRO A 152 -9.81 -11.79 8.11
CA PRO A 152 -8.95 -12.50 9.06
C PRO A 152 -8.99 -14.03 8.88
N GLY A 153 -9.97 -14.57 8.16
CA GLY A 153 -10.05 -15.98 7.78
C GLY A 153 -9.10 -16.41 6.66
N ASP A 154 -8.45 -15.47 5.94
CA ASP A 154 -7.50 -15.75 4.85
C ASP A 154 -6.21 -14.90 4.94
N PRO A 155 -5.43 -15.05 6.03
CA PRO A 155 -4.30 -14.16 6.32
C PRO A 155 -3.05 -14.44 5.47
N GLU A 156 -2.94 -15.63 4.85
CA GLU A 156 -1.74 -16.02 4.11
C GLU A 156 -1.72 -15.46 2.69
N PHE A 157 -2.86 -15.51 1.99
CA PHE A 157 -2.94 -15.12 0.59
C PHE A 157 -3.63 -13.79 0.37
N ASN A 158 -4.38 -13.29 1.37
CA ASN A 158 -5.18 -12.08 1.25
C ASN A 158 -6.02 -12.11 -0.04
N ASN A 159 -6.71 -13.22 -0.31
CA ASN A 159 -7.60 -13.30 -1.48
C ASN A 159 -9.00 -12.82 -1.15
N HIS A 160 -9.35 -12.73 0.13
CA HIS A 160 -10.65 -12.30 0.62
C HIS A 160 -10.59 -10.94 1.31
N ILE A 161 -11.48 -10.04 0.91
CA ILE A 161 -11.71 -8.73 1.48
C ILE A 161 -12.99 -8.82 2.32
N LEU A 162 -12.91 -8.42 3.58
CA LEU A 162 -14.07 -8.23 4.44
C LEU A 162 -14.56 -6.79 4.32
N ILE A 163 -15.79 -6.62 3.83
CA ILE A 163 -16.43 -5.32 3.71
C ILE A 163 -17.38 -5.17 4.90
N PRO A 164 -17.12 -4.24 5.84
CA PRO A 164 -17.97 -4.08 7.00
C PRO A 164 -19.34 -3.52 6.60
N ARG A 165 -20.39 -3.87 7.34
CA ARG A 165 -21.76 -3.35 7.10
C ARG A 165 -21.81 -1.82 7.07
N ARG A 166 -20.94 -1.17 7.85
CA ARG A 166 -20.84 0.29 7.93
C ARG A 166 -19.89 0.92 6.91
N PHE A 167 -19.38 0.16 5.95
CA PHE A 167 -18.48 0.65 4.91
C PHE A 167 -19.04 1.93 4.27
N GLY A 168 -18.17 2.94 4.12
CA GLY A 168 -18.52 4.26 3.58
C GLY A 168 -19.18 5.23 4.58
N HIS A 169 -19.38 4.85 5.84
CA HIS A 169 -19.82 5.79 6.89
C HIS A 169 -18.62 6.57 7.44
N LYS A 170 -18.85 7.78 7.95
CA LYS A 170 -17.85 8.61 8.63
C LYS A 170 -17.85 8.37 10.14
#